data_AF-A0A496XN88-F1
#
_entry.id   AF-A0A496XN88-F1
#
_cell.length_a   1.000
_cell.length_b   1.000
_cell.length_c   1.000
_cell.angle_alpha   90.00
_cell.angle_beta   90.00
_cell.angle_gamma   90.00
#
_symmetry.space_group_name_H-M   'P 1'
#
loop_
_entity.id
_entity.type
_entity.pdbx_description
1 polymer ?
#
loop_
_entity_poly.entity_id
_entity_poly.type
_entity_poly.pdbx_seq_one_letter_code
_entity_poly.pdbx_strand_id
1 'polypeptide(L)'
;MLSKKNKLDNGWKDFINRCFEKLSPSFKFQIAYKRDDFKTSNKLAGKIKKFLSREDLSKVKKIFKTREKIHKIKKWDNSFVAAMKLGFDEKHKIKIYRQNKNILTAIENEGKSFLSGILKIIVAIRVDNQAWAKKIIREFINMGPAEMIFYHHLGENHDARTLRQLFMQFLDKVNNFLSDVKWKKMFFNQLAILTNSAEMPLDLDQWDANWSFQEIKDQYKSQNYGIPYLGFWYEMYNYNTFPAQVDRFMKDELTGDNIKKWGRNYPWLFSYYFPENEKSQEEVLKIMDELVKSKIMYDKYLMLQLLGNLNESKNFKVLNKIKKRYPSLSRPLFQQKRRFYMDLLSKGEVVDFSIYQLLRLKDIVVEKDILWWVTF
;
A
#
# COMPACT_ATOMS: atom_id res chain seq x y z
N MET A 1 1.25 32.31 34.89
CA MET A 1 0.06 31.74 35.58
C MET A 1 -1.15 31.82 34.66
N LEU A 2 -1.30 30.90 33.70
CA LEU A 2 -2.57 30.75 32.98
C LEU A 2 -3.39 29.72 33.74
N SER A 3 -4.51 30.19 34.29
CA SER A 3 -5.31 29.45 35.26
C SER A 3 -5.94 28.20 34.64
N LYS A 4 -6.01 27.13 35.44
CA LYS A 4 -6.70 25.86 35.17
C LYS A 4 -8.24 26.00 34.97
N LYS A 5 -8.76 27.20 34.65
CA LYS A 5 -10.20 27.50 34.61
C LYS A 5 -10.79 27.73 33.22
N ASN A 6 -10.00 27.82 32.15
CA ASN A 6 -10.53 27.80 30.79
C ASN A 6 -10.58 26.37 30.24
N LYS A 7 -11.38 25.52 30.90
CA LYS A 7 -11.88 24.33 30.21
C LYS A 7 -12.84 24.81 29.12
N LEU A 8 -12.52 24.45 27.88
CA LEU A 8 -13.35 24.58 26.67
C LEU A 8 -14.64 23.75 26.76
N ASP A 9 -15.33 23.71 27.91
CA ASP A 9 -16.46 22.81 28.11
C ASP A 9 -17.72 23.29 27.35
N ASN A 10 -17.80 24.57 26.94
CA ASN A 10 -18.93 25.12 26.18
C ASN A 10 -18.56 25.84 24.87
N GLY A 11 -17.31 26.31 24.71
CA GLY A 11 -16.91 27.11 23.53
C GLY A 11 -16.79 26.29 22.24
N TRP A 12 -16.47 25.00 22.33
CA TRP A 12 -16.31 24.14 21.15
C TRP A 12 -17.64 23.87 20.45
N LYS A 13 -18.73 23.72 21.22
CA LYS A 13 -20.08 23.49 20.69
C LYS A 13 -20.61 24.72 19.97
N ASP A 14 -20.40 25.91 20.54
CA ASP A 14 -20.78 27.18 19.92
C ASP A 14 -19.90 27.52 18.71
N PHE A 15 -18.61 27.22 18.76
CA PHE A 15 -17.70 27.36 17.62
C PHE A 15 -18.13 26.45 16.45
N ILE A 16 -18.41 25.17 16.71
CA ILE A 16 -18.95 24.24 15.71
C ILE A 16 -20.31 24.71 15.20
N ASN A 17 -21.21 25.17 16.08
CA ASN A 17 -22.52 25.63 15.65
C ASN A 17 -22.42 26.87 14.75
N ARG A 18 -21.57 27.86 15.09
CA ARG A 18 -21.38 29.10 14.32
C ARG A 18 -20.61 28.88 13.01
N CYS A 19 -19.56 28.07 13.02
CA CYS A 19 -18.80 27.77 11.80
C CYS A 19 -19.57 26.88 10.83
N PHE A 20 -20.61 26.19 11.30
CA PHE A 20 -21.26 25.15 10.52
C PHE A 20 -22.81 25.13 10.61
N GLU A 21 -23.44 26.31 10.65
CA GLU A 21 -24.91 26.50 10.71
C GLU A 21 -25.68 25.75 9.60
N LYS A 22 -25.05 25.49 8.45
CA LYS A 22 -25.65 24.83 7.27
C LYS A 22 -25.40 23.32 7.17
N LEU A 23 -25.00 22.65 8.25
CA LEU A 23 -24.79 21.19 8.22
C LEU A 23 -26.05 20.37 8.47
N SER A 24 -26.12 19.21 7.81
CA SER A 24 -27.17 18.23 8.08
C SER A 24 -27.12 17.77 9.55
N PRO A 25 -28.27 17.46 10.18
CA PRO A 25 -28.33 16.87 11.51
C PRO A 25 -27.45 15.61 11.65
N SER A 26 -27.28 14.86 10.57
CA SER A 26 -26.40 13.70 10.47
C SER A 26 -24.93 14.05 10.66
N PHE A 27 -24.46 15.18 10.13
CA PHE A 27 -23.09 15.66 10.31
C PHE A 27 -22.89 16.21 11.73
N LYS A 28 -23.87 16.97 12.27
CA LYS A 28 -23.83 17.40 13.69
C LYS A 28 -23.75 16.21 14.65
N PHE A 29 -24.41 15.10 14.31
CA PHE A 29 -24.27 13.83 15.04
C PHE A 29 -22.86 13.23 14.93
N GLN A 30 -22.25 13.22 13.74
CA GLN A 30 -20.92 12.64 13.52
C GLN A 30 -19.80 13.34 14.32
N ILE A 31 -19.86 14.67 14.48
CA ILE A 31 -18.84 15.41 15.26
C ILE A 31 -19.06 15.31 16.78
N ALA A 32 -20.29 15.06 17.22
CA ALA A 32 -20.66 15.17 18.64
C ALA A 32 -20.42 13.90 19.49
N TYR A 33 -20.15 12.75 18.87
CA TYR A 33 -20.05 11.48 19.59
C TYR A 33 -18.69 10.80 19.39
N LYS A 34 -18.16 10.20 20.46
CA LYS A 34 -16.93 9.41 20.41
C LYS A 34 -17.27 7.97 20.01
N ARG A 35 -16.34 7.30 19.34
CA ARG A 35 -16.47 5.89 18.93
C ARG A 35 -16.88 4.95 20.09
N ASP A 36 -16.41 5.23 21.30
CA ASP A 36 -16.70 4.44 22.51
C ASP A 36 -18.20 4.46 22.91
N ASP A 37 -18.97 5.41 22.37
CA ASP A 37 -20.40 5.56 22.61
C ASP A 37 -21.27 4.54 21.86
N PHE A 38 -20.66 3.74 20.97
CA PHE A 38 -21.33 2.83 20.03
C PHE A 38 -20.84 1.39 20.15
N LYS A 39 -20.96 0.78 21.33
CA LYS A 39 -20.49 -0.61 21.58
C LYS A 39 -21.14 -1.70 20.71
N THR A 40 -22.30 -1.43 20.08
CA THR A 40 -22.99 -2.40 19.20
C THR A 40 -23.76 -1.68 18.09
N SER A 41 -23.99 -2.38 16.97
CA SER A 41 -24.78 -1.89 15.84
C SER A 41 -26.22 -1.48 16.25
N ASN A 42 -26.80 -2.16 17.25
CA ASN A 42 -28.12 -1.84 17.78
C ASN A 42 -28.12 -0.54 18.61
N LYS A 43 -27.08 -0.30 19.43
CA LYS A 43 -26.92 0.94 20.18
C LYS A 43 -26.68 2.14 19.26
N LEU A 44 -25.87 1.95 18.21
CA LEU A 44 -25.71 2.94 17.16
C LEU A 44 -27.06 3.27 16.52
N ALA A 45 -27.78 2.26 16.03
CA ALA A 45 -29.06 2.44 15.36
C ALA A 45 -30.12 3.16 16.23
N GLY A 46 -30.17 2.84 17.52
CA GLY A 46 -31.07 3.51 18.46
C GLY A 46 -30.82 5.02 18.56
N LYS A 47 -29.55 5.44 18.45
CA LYS A 47 -29.12 6.85 18.53
C LYS A 47 -29.29 7.61 17.21
N ILE A 48 -29.06 6.97 16.05
CA ILE A 48 -29.09 7.66 14.74
C ILE A 48 -30.41 7.55 13.97
N LYS A 49 -31.32 6.63 14.33
CA LYS A 49 -32.57 6.40 13.57
C LYS A 49 -33.48 7.63 13.45
N LYS A 50 -33.32 8.61 14.34
CA LYS A 50 -34.11 9.87 14.33
C LYS A 50 -33.56 10.89 13.32
N PHE A 51 -32.34 10.69 12.83
CA PHE A 51 -31.61 11.65 11.99
C PHE A 51 -31.37 11.14 10.56
N LEU A 52 -31.83 9.94 10.22
CA LEU A 52 -31.55 9.26 8.96
C LEU A 52 -32.81 8.59 8.40
N SER A 53 -32.88 8.52 7.07
CA SER A 53 -33.87 7.68 6.39
C SER A 53 -33.64 6.20 6.69
N ARG A 54 -34.64 5.34 6.43
CA ARG A 54 -34.47 3.88 6.59
C ARG A 54 -33.34 3.32 5.72
N GLU A 55 -33.19 3.86 4.51
CA GLU A 55 -32.14 3.45 3.57
C GLU A 55 -30.74 3.82 4.10
N ASP A 56 -30.57 5.07 4.54
CA ASP A 56 -29.30 5.55 5.06
C ASP A 56 -28.93 4.86 6.37
N LEU A 57 -29.91 4.60 7.24
CA LEU A 57 -29.69 3.81 8.45
C LEU A 57 -29.15 2.40 8.14
N SER A 58 -29.66 1.77 7.08
CA SER A 58 -29.18 0.46 6.63
C SER A 58 -27.72 0.53 6.15
N LYS A 59 -27.39 1.56 5.34
CA LYS A 59 -26.03 1.82 4.87
C LYS A 59 -25.06 2.03 6.05
N VAL A 60 -25.41 2.89 7.00
CA VAL A 60 -24.57 3.19 8.17
C VAL A 60 -24.35 1.95 9.04
N LYS A 61 -25.37 1.12 9.25
CA LYS A 61 -25.22 -0.16 9.96
C LYS A 61 -24.24 -1.10 9.26
N LYS A 62 -24.26 -1.15 7.92
CA LYS A 62 -23.33 -1.96 7.13
C LYS A 62 -21.90 -1.46 7.30
N ILE A 63 -21.68 -0.15 7.20
CA ILE A 63 -20.36 0.50 7.43
C ILE A 63 -19.83 0.13 8.82
N PHE A 64 -20.65 0.32 9.86
CA PHE A 64 -20.27 0.01 11.24
C PHE A 64 -19.89 -1.47 11.41
N LYS A 65 -20.67 -2.40 10.86
CA LYS A 65 -20.34 -3.84 10.91
C LYS A 65 -19.05 -4.19 10.17
N THR A 66 -18.80 -3.57 9.02
CA THR A 66 -17.54 -3.76 8.29
C THR A 66 -16.35 -3.26 9.10
N ARG A 67 -16.44 -2.06 9.70
CA ARG A 67 -15.41 -1.53 10.61
C ARG A 67 -15.19 -2.43 11.83
N GLU A 68 -16.27 -2.92 12.47
CA GLU A 68 -16.14 -3.88 13.58
C GLU A 68 -15.40 -5.17 13.15
N LYS A 69 -15.66 -5.68 11.94
CA LYS A 69 -14.95 -6.84 11.40
C LYS A 69 -13.47 -6.54 11.21
N ILE A 70 -13.11 -5.41 10.60
CA ILE A 70 -11.71 -4.97 10.44
C ILE A 70 -11.01 -4.91 11.80
N HIS A 71 -11.63 -4.31 12.81
CA HIS A 71 -11.03 -4.23 14.14
C HIS A 71 -10.88 -5.57 14.85
N LYS A 72 -11.68 -6.58 14.52
CA LYS A 72 -11.51 -7.95 15.05
C LYS A 72 -10.41 -8.74 14.33
N ILE A 73 -10.01 -8.34 13.11
CA ILE A 73 -8.89 -8.94 12.37
C ILE A 73 -7.52 -8.59 13.00
N LYS A 74 -7.46 -7.67 13.99
CA LYS A 74 -6.30 -7.27 14.81
C LYS A 74 -5.53 -8.42 15.54
N LYS A 75 -5.87 -9.70 15.33
CA LYS A 75 -5.12 -10.86 15.86
C LYS A 75 -3.79 -11.09 15.14
N TRP A 76 -3.66 -10.62 13.90
CA TRP A 76 -2.44 -10.79 13.12
C TRP A 76 -1.26 -10.03 13.71
N ASP A 77 -1.46 -8.81 14.21
CA ASP A 77 -0.37 -7.96 14.70
C ASP A 77 0.31 -8.54 15.95
N ASN A 78 -0.46 -9.11 16.89
CA ASN A 78 0.09 -9.84 18.04
C ASN A 78 0.89 -11.09 17.61
N SER A 79 0.39 -11.79 16.58
CA SER A 79 1.06 -12.96 16.02
C SER A 79 2.35 -12.58 15.28
N PHE A 80 2.35 -11.44 14.57
CA PHE A 80 3.51 -10.85 13.92
C PHE A 80 4.56 -10.42 14.93
N VAL A 81 4.19 -9.65 15.97
CA VAL A 81 5.10 -9.25 17.05
C VAL A 81 5.67 -10.46 17.78
N ALA A 82 4.84 -11.47 18.07
CA ALA A 82 5.30 -12.71 18.68
C ALA A 82 6.27 -13.46 17.75
N ALA A 83 5.97 -13.55 16.45
CA ALA A 83 6.83 -14.18 15.46
C ALA A 83 8.16 -13.43 15.26
N MET A 84 8.16 -12.10 15.26
CA MET A 84 9.37 -11.27 15.24
C MET A 84 10.23 -11.55 16.47
N LYS A 85 9.63 -11.50 17.68
CA LYS A 85 10.34 -11.79 18.95
C LYS A 85 10.92 -13.21 18.97
N LEU A 86 10.14 -14.21 18.56
CA LEU A 86 10.60 -15.60 18.43
C LEU A 86 11.68 -15.75 17.36
N GLY A 87 11.60 -14.96 16.29
CA GLY A 87 12.58 -14.89 15.23
C GLY A 87 13.97 -14.47 15.70
N PHE A 88 14.02 -13.69 16.78
CA PHE A 88 15.25 -13.21 17.40
C PHE A 88 15.76 -14.07 18.56
N ASP A 89 15.03 -15.10 19.00
CA ASP A 89 15.46 -16.02 20.06
C ASP A 89 16.34 -17.14 19.48
N GLU A 90 17.60 -17.18 19.92
CA GLU A 90 18.65 -18.09 19.45
C GLU A 90 18.72 -19.40 20.27
N LYS A 91 17.82 -19.61 21.23
CA LYS A 91 17.89 -20.77 22.13
C LYS A 91 17.30 -22.05 21.50
N HIS A 92 18.18 -23.05 21.29
CA HIS A 92 17.93 -24.48 21.02
C HIS A 92 17.36 -24.84 19.63
N LYS A 93 18.17 -25.51 18.79
CA LYS A 93 17.85 -25.93 17.40
C LYS A 93 16.53 -26.71 17.22
N ILE A 94 16.17 -27.61 18.13
CA ILE A 94 14.91 -28.40 18.02
C ILE A 94 13.66 -27.53 18.23
N LYS A 95 13.75 -26.48 19.08
CA LYS A 95 12.65 -25.53 19.27
C LYS A 95 12.46 -24.63 18.04
N ILE A 96 13.55 -24.32 17.33
CA ILE A 96 13.54 -23.50 16.10
C ILE A 96 12.63 -24.13 15.02
N TYR A 97 12.71 -25.44 14.78
CA TYR A 97 11.88 -26.10 13.76
C TYR A 97 10.38 -25.97 14.03
N ARG A 98 9.94 -26.29 15.27
CA ARG A 98 8.52 -26.16 15.66
C ARG A 98 8.04 -24.72 15.58
N GLN A 99 8.87 -23.77 16.02
CA GLN A 99 8.55 -22.34 15.93
C GLN A 99 8.43 -21.86 14.48
N ASN A 100 9.38 -22.24 13.61
CA ASN A 100 9.35 -21.90 12.19
C ASN A 100 8.11 -22.48 11.50
N LYS A 101 7.73 -23.73 11.81
CA LYS A 101 6.49 -24.33 11.30
C LYS A 101 5.27 -23.49 11.71
N ASN A 102 5.17 -23.10 12.98
CA ASN A 102 4.05 -22.27 13.45
C ASN A 102 3.98 -20.91 12.72
N ILE A 103 5.13 -20.27 12.49
CA ILE A 103 5.21 -19.00 11.75
C ILE A 103 4.75 -19.19 10.30
N LEU A 104 5.24 -20.24 9.63
CA LEU A 104 4.86 -20.52 8.23
C LEU A 104 3.37 -20.86 8.09
N THR A 105 2.80 -21.65 9.00
CA THR A 105 1.36 -21.92 9.03
C THR A 105 0.54 -20.64 9.26
N ALA A 106 1.02 -19.75 10.12
CA ALA A 106 0.36 -18.46 10.32
C ALA A 106 0.39 -17.60 9.04
N ILE A 107 1.52 -17.60 8.32
CA ILE A 107 1.65 -16.92 7.02
C ILE A 107 0.71 -17.52 5.96
N GLU A 108 0.60 -18.84 5.88
CA GLU A 108 -0.27 -19.52 4.91
C GLU A 108 -1.74 -19.16 5.12
N ASN A 109 -2.18 -19.02 6.37
CA ASN A 109 -3.57 -18.68 6.71
C ASN A 109 -3.93 -17.23 6.37
N GLU A 110 -2.98 -16.29 6.45
CA GLU A 110 -3.23 -14.87 6.15
C GLU A 110 -3.08 -14.52 4.66
N GLY A 111 -2.31 -15.31 3.92
CA GLY A 111 -2.00 -15.05 2.53
C GLY A 111 -0.82 -14.08 2.32
N LYS A 112 -0.66 -13.60 1.07
CA LYS A 112 0.49 -12.77 0.67
C LYS A 112 0.34 -11.36 1.26
N SER A 113 1.28 -10.96 2.11
CA SER A 113 1.39 -9.59 2.65
C SER A 113 2.85 -9.15 2.78
N PHE A 114 3.10 -7.84 2.91
CA PHE A 114 4.43 -7.29 3.18
C PHE A 114 5.06 -7.92 4.44
N LEU A 115 4.26 -8.00 5.51
CA LEU A 115 4.66 -8.59 6.80
C LEU A 115 5.00 -10.08 6.67
N SER A 116 4.25 -10.82 5.85
CA SER A 116 4.55 -12.22 5.57
C SER A 116 5.92 -12.41 4.92
N GLY A 117 6.33 -11.47 4.05
CA GLY A 117 7.65 -11.48 3.44
C GLY A 117 8.77 -11.26 4.47
N ILE A 118 8.59 -10.30 5.40
CA ILE A 118 9.53 -10.08 6.50
C ILE A 118 9.69 -11.35 7.34
N LEU A 119 8.58 -11.99 7.72
CA LEU A 119 8.62 -13.23 8.50
C LEU A 119 9.30 -14.37 7.74
N LYS A 120 9.08 -14.50 6.42
CA LYS A 120 9.79 -15.50 5.59
C LYS A 120 11.30 -15.25 5.57
N ILE A 121 11.74 -13.99 5.49
CA ILE A 121 13.16 -13.64 5.55
C ILE A 121 13.73 -14.02 6.92
N ILE A 122 13.01 -13.75 8.02
CA ILE A 122 13.42 -14.16 9.38
C ILE A 122 13.58 -15.67 9.46
N VAL A 123 12.60 -16.44 8.98
CA VAL A 123 12.68 -17.91 8.98
C VAL A 123 13.89 -18.37 8.16
N ALA A 124 14.14 -17.76 6.99
CA ALA A 124 15.29 -18.07 6.14
C ALA A 124 16.64 -17.79 6.85
N ILE A 125 16.75 -16.66 7.56
CA ILE A 125 17.93 -16.32 8.37
C ILE A 125 18.18 -17.39 9.45
N ARG A 126 17.13 -17.81 10.16
CA ARG A 126 17.26 -18.80 11.26
C ARG A 126 17.71 -20.18 10.81
N VAL A 127 17.41 -20.54 9.56
CA VAL A 127 17.84 -21.82 8.97
C VAL A 127 19.07 -21.66 8.07
N ASP A 128 19.71 -20.49 8.12
CA ASP A 128 20.90 -20.14 7.35
C ASP A 128 20.76 -20.35 5.83
N ASN A 129 19.56 -20.05 5.28
CA ASN A 129 19.25 -20.26 3.88
C ASN A 129 19.23 -18.95 3.10
N GLN A 130 20.41 -18.52 2.65
CA GLN A 130 20.57 -17.28 1.87
C GLN A 130 19.80 -17.29 0.54
N ALA A 131 19.72 -18.44 -0.14
CA ALA A 131 19.03 -18.53 -1.43
C ALA A 131 17.53 -18.24 -1.27
N TRP A 132 16.92 -18.76 -0.20
CA TRP A 132 15.53 -18.47 0.12
C TRP A 132 15.32 -17.01 0.50
N ALA A 133 16.18 -16.45 1.36
CA ALA A 133 16.09 -15.03 1.70
C ALA A 133 16.21 -14.13 0.46
N LYS A 134 17.19 -14.39 -0.43
CA LYS A 134 17.37 -13.66 -1.70
C LYS A 134 16.14 -13.78 -2.60
N LYS A 135 15.50 -14.94 -2.67
CA LYS A 135 14.24 -15.11 -3.42
C LYS A 135 13.13 -14.21 -2.89
N ILE A 136 12.98 -14.10 -1.56
CA ILE A 136 11.94 -13.23 -0.97
C ILE A 136 12.31 -11.75 -1.12
N ILE A 137 13.57 -11.38 -0.91
CA ILE A 137 14.10 -10.02 -1.13
C ILE A 137 13.88 -9.57 -2.58
N ARG A 138 14.05 -10.48 -3.54
CA ARG A 138 13.74 -10.24 -4.95
C ARG A 138 12.29 -9.84 -5.16
N GLU A 139 11.35 -10.41 -4.41
CA GLU A 139 9.95 -10.02 -4.48
C GLU A 139 9.78 -8.57 -4.00
N PHE A 140 10.40 -8.19 -2.87
CA PHE A 140 10.36 -6.82 -2.35
C PHE A 140 10.94 -5.79 -3.33
N ILE A 141 12.10 -6.06 -3.92
CA ILE A 141 12.77 -5.17 -4.89
C ILE A 141 11.91 -4.89 -6.13
N ASN A 142 11.04 -5.81 -6.51
CA ASN A 142 10.14 -5.62 -7.66
C ASN A 142 8.79 -4.99 -7.28
N MET A 143 8.50 -4.82 -5.98
CA MET A 143 7.23 -4.23 -5.55
C MET A 143 7.11 -2.78 -6.00
N GLY A 144 5.93 -2.40 -6.49
CA GLY A 144 5.65 -1.01 -6.80
C GLY A 144 5.38 -0.19 -5.53
N PRO A 145 5.60 1.15 -5.54
CA PRO A 145 5.35 1.99 -4.37
C PRO A 145 3.93 1.86 -3.80
N ALA A 146 2.92 1.77 -4.67
CA ALA A 146 1.53 1.60 -4.27
C ALA A 146 1.15 0.18 -3.85
N GLU A 147 1.99 -0.82 -4.12
CA GLU A 147 1.73 -2.23 -3.76
C GLU A 147 1.61 -2.37 -2.24
N MET A 148 2.45 -1.64 -1.50
CA MET A 148 2.41 -1.58 -0.04
C MET A 148 1.03 -1.28 0.52
N ILE A 149 0.30 -0.37 -0.10
CA ILE A 149 -1.04 0.03 0.36
C ILE A 149 -1.96 -1.19 0.42
N PHE A 150 -1.90 -2.07 -0.59
CA PHE A 150 -2.78 -3.23 -0.73
C PHE A 150 -2.33 -4.45 0.06
N TYR A 151 -1.05 -4.54 0.41
CA TYR A 151 -0.45 -5.69 1.08
C TYR A 151 0.05 -5.40 2.49
N HIS A 152 -0.20 -4.19 3.01
CA HIS A 152 0.14 -3.77 4.36
C HIS A 152 -1.12 -3.63 5.22
N HIS A 153 -1.16 -4.40 6.29
CA HIS A 153 -2.21 -4.37 7.31
C HIS A 153 -1.57 -4.34 8.69
N LEU A 154 -0.80 -3.28 9.01
CA LEU A 154 -0.43 -3.04 10.40
C LEU A 154 -1.64 -2.43 11.11
N GLY A 155 -2.16 -3.12 12.12
CA GLY A 155 -3.26 -2.59 12.93
C GLY A 155 -2.82 -1.45 13.85
N GLU A 156 -3.75 -0.55 14.12
CA GLU A 156 -3.58 0.74 14.83
C GLU A 156 -3.19 0.64 16.33
N ASN A 157 -2.97 -0.55 16.91
CA ASN A 157 -2.98 -0.75 18.37
C ASN A 157 -1.66 -1.19 19.00
N HIS A 158 -0.55 -1.16 18.26
CA HIS A 158 0.75 -1.51 18.82
C HIS A 158 1.54 -0.28 19.25
N ASP A 159 2.34 -0.44 20.31
CA ASP A 159 3.37 0.53 20.65
C ASP A 159 4.31 0.67 19.45
N ALA A 160 4.14 1.76 18.70
CA ALA A 160 4.90 2.08 17.50
C ALA A 160 6.41 2.06 17.78
N ARG A 161 6.82 2.38 19.01
CA ARG A 161 8.23 2.32 19.44
C ARG A 161 8.75 0.89 19.48
N THR A 162 7.99 -0.04 20.06
CA THR A 162 8.36 -1.47 20.11
C THR A 162 8.42 -2.07 18.70
N LEU A 163 7.44 -1.78 17.84
CA LEU A 163 7.45 -2.26 16.46
C LEU A 163 8.65 -1.71 15.69
N ARG A 164 8.95 -0.43 15.85
CA ARG A 164 10.14 0.20 15.26
C ARG A 164 11.43 -0.49 15.72
N GLN A 165 11.58 -0.76 17.01
CA GLN A 165 12.76 -1.45 17.53
C GLN A 165 12.92 -2.87 16.95
N LEU A 166 11.84 -3.65 16.91
CA LEU A 166 11.85 -4.99 16.31
C LEU A 166 12.18 -4.94 14.82
N PHE A 167 11.66 -3.94 14.11
CA PHE A 167 11.96 -3.75 12.70
C PHE A 167 13.43 -3.39 12.46
N MET A 168 14.00 -2.45 13.24
CA MET A 168 15.43 -2.11 13.13
C MET A 168 16.33 -3.31 13.45
N GLN A 169 16.00 -4.11 14.47
CA GLN A 169 16.72 -5.36 14.78
C GLN A 169 16.65 -6.36 13.61
N PHE A 170 15.50 -6.44 12.94
CA PHE A 170 15.36 -7.27 11.74
C PHE A 170 16.29 -6.77 10.62
N LEU A 171 16.33 -5.48 10.37
CA LEU A 171 17.20 -4.86 9.36
C LEU A 171 18.68 -5.15 9.65
N ASP A 172 19.12 -5.01 10.90
CA ASP A 172 20.49 -5.34 11.29
C ASP A 172 20.83 -6.83 11.07
N LYS A 173 19.89 -7.74 11.38
CA LYS A 173 20.08 -9.17 11.10
C LYS A 173 20.16 -9.44 9.60
N VAL A 174 19.35 -8.79 8.78
CA VAL A 174 19.44 -8.92 7.30
C VAL A 174 20.79 -8.41 6.79
N ASN A 175 21.26 -7.26 7.29
CA ASN A 175 22.55 -6.68 6.94
C ASN A 175 23.71 -7.65 7.19
N ASN A 176 23.70 -8.33 8.34
CA ASN A 176 24.76 -9.27 8.72
C ASN A 176 24.63 -10.64 8.02
N PHE A 177 23.41 -11.02 7.63
CA PHE A 177 23.13 -12.31 7.01
C PHE A 177 23.46 -12.34 5.51
N LEU A 178 23.23 -11.23 4.80
CA LEU A 178 23.48 -11.16 3.36
C LEU A 178 24.95 -10.80 3.09
N SER A 179 25.70 -11.75 2.55
CA SER A 179 27.08 -11.52 2.10
C SER A 179 27.19 -10.66 0.85
N ASP A 180 26.15 -10.64 0.02
CA ASP A 180 26.15 -9.89 -1.23
C ASP A 180 25.76 -8.43 -0.99
N VAL A 181 26.77 -7.56 -1.00
CA VAL A 181 26.65 -6.12 -0.77
C VAL A 181 25.62 -5.48 -1.72
N LYS A 182 25.52 -5.92 -2.98
CA LYS A 182 24.60 -5.30 -3.95
C LYS A 182 23.15 -5.64 -3.61
N TRP A 183 22.86 -6.90 -3.31
CA TRP A 183 21.52 -7.30 -2.83
C TRP A 183 21.12 -6.56 -1.57
N LYS A 184 22.08 -6.43 -0.64
CA LYS A 184 21.91 -5.70 0.61
C LYS A 184 21.51 -4.24 0.35
N LYS A 185 22.32 -3.53 -0.45
CA LYS A 185 22.04 -2.14 -0.83
C LYS A 185 20.68 -2.01 -1.54
N MET A 186 20.37 -2.87 -2.52
CA MET A 186 19.08 -2.83 -3.24
C MET A 186 17.89 -3.04 -2.30
N PHE A 187 17.99 -3.98 -1.36
CA PHE A 187 16.92 -4.25 -0.39
C PHE A 187 16.65 -3.06 0.53
N PHE A 188 17.70 -2.46 1.11
CA PHE A 188 17.55 -1.31 2.01
C PHE A 188 17.01 -0.07 1.28
N ASN A 189 17.48 0.21 0.07
CA ASN A 189 16.95 1.32 -0.73
C ASN A 189 15.49 1.08 -1.08
N GLN A 190 15.12 -0.14 -1.48
CA GLN A 190 13.73 -0.45 -1.77
C GLN A 190 12.85 -0.28 -0.53
N LEU A 191 13.28 -0.78 0.63
CA LEU A 191 12.55 -0.55 1.86
C LEU A 191 12.39 0.95 2.14
N ALA A 192 13.47 1.72 2.00
CA ALA A 192 13.40 3.17 2.17
C ALA A 192 12.39 3.81 1.21
N ILE A 193 12.39 3.45 -0.08
CA ILE A 193 11.41 3.94 -1.08
C ILE A 193 9.98 3.58 -0.66
N LEU A 194 9.75 2.33 -0.25
CA LEU A 194 8.43 1.84 0.16
C LEU A 194 7.94 2.48 1.47
N THR A 195 8.85 2.89 2.36
CA THR A 195 8.52 3.51 3.66
C THR A 195 8.61 5.03 3.68
N ASN A 196 9.22 5.68 2.67
CA ASN A 196 9.50 7.13 2.66
C ASN A 196 8.26 8.02 2.66
N SER A 197 7.07 7.43 2.56
CA SER A 197 5.77 8.11 2.67
C SER A 197 5.24 8.21 4.10
N ALA A 198 5.98 7.72 5.11
CA ALA A 198 5.54 7.63 6.51
C ALA A 198 6.55 8.18 7.54
N GLU A 199 6.10 8.32 8.79
CA GLU A 199 6.76 8.86 9.99
C GLU A 199 8.10 8.19 10.40
N MET A 200 8.64 7.29 9.59
CA MET A 200 9.84 6.50 9.89
C MET A 200 10.79 6.47 8.69
N PRO A 201 11.52 7.58 8.41
CA PRO A 201 12.58 7.57 7.42
C PRO A 201 13.67 6.59 7.85
N LEU A 202 14.11 5.73 6.93
CA LEU A 202 15.23 4.82 7.15
C LEU A 202 16.53 5.56 6.82
N ASP A 203 17.45 5.59 7.78
CA ASP A 203 18.79 6.11 7.56
C ASP A 203 19.64 5.05 6.85
N LEU A 204 19.88 5.25 5.56
CA LEU A 204 20.63 4.32 4.73
C LEU A 204 22.13 4.28 5.09
N ASP A 205 22.66 5.30 5.76
CA ASP A 205 24.07 5.32 6.19
C ASP A 205 24.35 4.23 7.23
N GLN A 206 23.37 3.91 8.08
CA GLN A 206 23.50 2.84 9.10
C GLN A 206 23.90 1.49 8.50
N TRP A 207 23.48 1.19 7.26
CA TRP A 207 23.75 -0.09 6.60
C TRP A 207 24.71 0.02 5.40
N ASP A 208 25.37 1.16 5.22
CA ASP A 208 26.18 1.48 4.03
C ASP A 208 25.39 1.18 2.75
N ALA A 209 24.14 1.64 2.71
CA ALA A 209 23.21 1.36 1.62
C ALA A 209 23.14 2.47 0.58
N ASN A 210 23.81 3.60 0.80
CA ASN A 210 23.79 4.71 -0.15
C ASN A 210 24.47 4.36 -1.48
N TRP A 211 23.91 4.93 -2.55
CA TRP A 211 24.39 4.81 -3.91
C TRP A 211 24.75 6.19 -4.45
N SER A 212 25.95 6.36 -4.97
CA SER A 212 26.22 7.47 -5.88
C SER A 212 25.53 7.24 -7.23
N PHE A 213 25.26 8.34 -7.94
CA PHE A 213 24.65 8.25 -9.27
C PHE A 213 25.51 7.46 -10.28
N GLN A 214 26.83 7.53 -10.15
CA GLN A 214 27.73 6.75 -11.00
C GLN A 214 27.63 5.25 -10.69
N GLU A 215 27.58 4.86 -9.42
CA GLU A 215 27.37 3.46 -9.05
C GLU A 215 26.02 2.93 -9.56
N ILE A 216 24.95 3.74 -9.53
CA ILE A 216 23.65 3.37 -10.11
C ILE A 216 23.79 3.02 -11.59
N LYS A 217 24.47 3.87 -12.38
CA LYS A 217 24.72 3.62 -13.81
C LYS A 217 25.52 2.35 -14.06
N ASP A 218 26.52 2.09 -13.23
CA ASP A 218 27.43 0.96 -13.42
C ASP A 218 26.76 -0.36 -13.01
N GLN A 219 25.97 -0.36 -11.92
CA GLN A 219 25.27 -1.57 -11.48
C GLN A 219 24.05 -1.90 -12.33
N TYR A 220 23.39 -0.89 -12.90
CA TYR A 220 22.32 -1.13 -13.86
C TYR A 220 22.80 -1.96 -15.07
N LYS A 221 24.04 -1.78 -15.51
CA LYS A 221 24.62 -2.54 -16.63
C LYS A 221 24.98 -3.98 -16.26
N SER A 222 24.87 -4.36 -14.98
CA SER A 222 25.19 -5.71 -14.52
C SER A 222 24.16 -6.72 -15.01
N GLN A 223 24.63 -7.87 -15.49
CA GLN A 223 23.77 -8.98 -15.90
C GLN A 223 22.87 -9.48 -14.76
N ASN A 224 23.36 -9.45 -13.51
CA ASN A 224 22.68 -10.05 -12.36
C ASN A 224 21.80 -9.07 -11.58
N TYR A 225 22.03 -7.77 -11.72
CA TYR A 225 21.31 -6.74 -10.95
C TYR A 225 20.63 -5.70 -11.83
N GLY A 226 20.81 -5.71 -13.15
CA GLY A 226 20.34 -4.68 -14.08
C GLY A 226 18.88 -4.79 -14.51
N ILE A 227 18.65 -4.93 -15.82
CA ILE A 227 17.33 -4.96 -16.49
C ILE A 227 16.26 -5.81 -15.77
N PRO A 228 16.55 -7.01 -15.20
CA PRO A 228 15.54 -7.79 -14.48
C PRO A 228 14.86 -7.05 -13.32
N TYR A 229 15.46 -5.95 -12.83
CA TYR A 229 15.01 -5.09 -11.74
C TYR A 229 14.73 -3.65 -12.22
N LEU A 230 14.31 -3.48 -13.47
CA LEU A 230 14.10 -2.15 -14.07
C LEU A 230 13.21 -1.24 -13.20
N GLY A 231 12.17 -1.77 -12.56
CA GLY A 231 11.31 -1.01 -11.65
C GLY A 231 12.10 -0.38 -10.48
N PHE A 232 12.99 -1.15 -9.84
CA PHE A 232 13.87 -0.62 -8.79
C PHE A 232 14.80 0.47 -9.33
N TRP A 233 15.44 0.24 -10.47
CA TRP A 233 16.35 1.22 -11.05
C TRP A 233 15.65 2.49 -11.49
N TYR A 234 14.43 2.41 -12.01
CA TYR A 234 13.63 3.59 -12.29
C TYR A 234 13.46 4.47 -11.05
N GLU A 235 13.11 3.90 -9.89
CA GLU A 235 13.01 4.66 -8.65
C GLU A 235 14.37 5.26 -8.28
N MET A 236 15.45 4.49 -8.36
CA MET A 236 16.81 4.98 -8.08
C MET A 236 17.18 6.17 -8.98
N TYR A 237 16.88 6.13 -10.27
CA TYR A 237 17.06 7.28 -11.17
C TYR A 237 16.15 8.45 -10.78
N ASN A 238 14.87 8.18 -10.55
CA ASN A 238 13.88 9.21 -10.22
C ASN A 238 14.22 10.00 -8.94
N TYR A 239 14.85 9.34 -7.95
CA TYR A 239 15.29 10.02 -6.71
C TYR A 239 16.67 10.68 -6.80
N ASN A 240 17.54 10.25 -7.71
CA ASN A 240 18.95 10.67 -7.76
C ASN A 240 19.30 11.53 -8.98
N THR A 241 18.35 11.82 -9.86
CA THR A 241 18.60 12.68 -11.03
C THR A 241 17.38 13.54 -11.40
N PHE A 242 17.51 14.33 -12.46
CA PHE A 242 16.48 15.22 -12.98
C PHE A 242 15.60 14.52 -14.05
N PRO A 243 14.35 14.97 -14.24
CA PRO A 243 13.36 14.30 -15.08
C PRO A 243 13.84 13.95 -16.50
N ALA A 244 14.56 14.83 -17.18
CA ALA A 244 15.04 14.57 -18.54
C ALA A 244 16.03 13.38 -18.65
N GLN A 245 16.80 13.08 -17.59
CA GLN A 245 17.64 11.88 -17.56
C GLN A 245 16.82 10.62 -17.29
N VAL A 246 15.80 10.72 -16.44
CA VAL A 246 14.84 9.62 -16.21
C VAL A 246 14.13 9.29 -17.52
N ASP A 247 13.67 10.29 -18.27
CA ASP A 247 13.00 10.11 -19.56
C ASP A 247 13.90 9.40 -20.57
N ARG A 248 15.17 9.81 -20.68
CA ARG A 248 16.14 9.17 -21.57
C ARG A 248 16.36 7.71 -21.18
N PHE A 249 16.62 7.45 -19.91
CA PHE A 249 16.78 6.09 -19.38
C PHE A 249 15.56 5.23 -19.73
N MET A 250 14.35 5.74 -19.49
CA MET A 250 13.13 5.00 -19.78
C MET A 250 12.91 4.75 -21.29
N LYS A 251 13.29 5.70 -22.15
CA LYS A 251 13.25 5.50 -23.62
C LYS A 251 14.18 4.37 -24.07
N ASP A 252 15.39 4.35 -23.53
CA ASP A 252 16.42 3.37 -23.90
C ASP A 252 16.05 1.96 -23.42
N GLU A 253 15.42 1.85 -22.24
CA GLU A 253 15.22 0.56 -21.59
C GLU A 253 13.86 -0.08 -21.84
N LEU A 254 12.82 0.70 -22.15
CA LEU A 254 11.47 0.19 -22.45
C LEU A 254 11.29 -0.23 -23.91
N THR A 255 12.21 -1.06 -24.39
CA THR A 255 12.11 -1.74 -25.68
C THR A 255 11.10 -2.89 -25.62
N GLY A 256 10.53 -3.27 -26.78
CA GLY A 256 9.57 -4.37 -26.86
C GLY A 256 10.12 -5.68 -26.29
N ASP A 257 11.40 -6.00 -26.53
CA ASP A 257 12.03 -7.21 -26.01
C ASP A 257 12.21 -7.19 -24.49
N ASN A 258 12.60 -6.04 -23.92
CA ASN A 258 12.74 -5.89 -22.47
C ASN A 258 11.37 -5.98 -21.78
N ILE A 259 10.34 -5.32 -22.33
CA ILE A 259 8.97 -5.39 -21.80
C ILE A 259 8.43 -6.81 -21.88
N LYS A 260 8.64 -7.50 -23.01
CA LYS A 260 8.20 -8.90 -23.19
C LYS A 260 8.84 -9.84 -22.17
N LYS A 261 10.13 -9.67 -21.86
CA LYS A 261 10.87 -10.52 -20.92
C LYS A 261 10.59 -10.19 -19.46
N TRP A 262 10.55 -8.90 -19.12
CA TRP A 262 10.63 -8.45 -17.72
C TRP A 262 9.48 -7.52 -17.32
N GLY A 263 8.76 -6.92 -18.27
CA GLY A 263 7.70 -5.94 -18.02
C GLY A 263 6.60 -6.43 -17.07
N ARG A 264 6.32 -7.74 -17.06
CA ARG A 264 5.39 -8.38 -16.11
C ARG A 264 5.80 -8.29 -14.65
N ASN A 265 7.09 -8.09 -14.36
CA ASN A 265 7.58 -7.96 -12.98
C ASN A 265 7.34 -6.55 -12.42
N TYR A 266 7.13 -5.55 -13.28
CA TYR A 266 6.97 -4.15 -12.89
C TYR A 266 5.85 -3.45 -13.70
N PRO A 267 4.62 -4.02 -13.75
CA PRO A 267 3.52 -3.44 -14.52
C PRO A 267 3.15 -2.02 -14.06
N TRP A 268 3.44 -1.70 -12.79
CA TRP A 268 3.23 -0.40 -12.20
C TRP A 268 4.04 0.71 -12.88
N LEU A 269 5.21 0.39 -13.43
CA LEU A 269 6.10 1.33 -14.12
C LEU A 269 5.38 2.05 -15.27
N PHE A 270 4.51 1.32 -15.98
CA PHE A 270 3.74 1.85 -17.10
C PHE A 270 2.69 2.89 -16.69
N SER A 271 2.37 2.99 -15.40
CA SER A 271 1.49 4.02 -14.85
C SER A 271 2.18 5.39 -14.78
N TYR A 272 3.51 5.39 -14.75
CA TYR A 272 4.35 6.60 -14.72
C TYR A 272 4.96 6.90 -16.09
N TYR A 273 5.31 5.85 -16.84
CA TYR A 273 5.96 6.00 -18.12
C TYR A 273 5.38 5.05 -19.17
N PHE A 274 4.75 5.59 -20.21
CA PHE A 274 4.18 4.78 -21.29
C PHE A 274 5.06 4.86 -22.55
N PRO A 275 5.48 3.73 -23.14
CA PRO A 275 6.41 3.74 -24.27
C PRO A 275 5.79 4.33 -25.55
N GLU A 276 6.61 5.04 -26.33
CA GLU A 276 6.19 5.66 -27.60
C GLU A 276 6.19 4.67 -28.78
N ASN A 277 7.08 3.67 -28.76
CA ASN A 277 7.26 2.71 -29.86
C ASN A 277 6.13 1.68 -29.95
N GLU A 278 5.58 1.45 -31.15
CA GLU A 278 4.45 0.54 -31.36
C GLU A 278 4.69 -0.90 -30.88
N LYS A 279 5.89 -1.47 -31.06
CA LYS A 279 6.21 -2.82 -30.57
C LYS A 279 6.15 -2.87 -29.04
N SER A 280 6.73 -1.87 -28.38
CA SER A 280 6.67 -1.73 -26.93
C SER A 280 5.22 -1.56 -26.44
N GLN A 281 4.41 -0.76 -27.14
CA GLN A 281 3.00 -0.55 -26.81
C GLN A 281 2.17 -1.83 -26.91
N GLU A 282 2.43 -2.69 -27.90
CA GLU A 282 1.74 -3.98 -28.02
C GLU A 282 2.09 -4.93 -26.87
N GLU A 283 3.34 -4.94 -26.38
CA GLU A 283 3.70 -5.73 -25.20
C GLU A 283 3.04 -5.19 -23.92
N VAL A 284 2.95 -3.86 -23.76
CA VAL A 284 2.19 -3.25 -22.64
C VAL A 284 0.70 -3.58 -22.74
N LEU A 285 0.12 -3.61 -23.95
CA LEU A 285 -1.28 -4.03 -24.15
C LEU A 285 -1.54 -5.46 -23.66
N LYS A 286 -0.59 -6.40 -23.85
CA LYS A 286 -0.72 -7.76 -23.31
C LYS A 286 -0.71 -7.76 -21.77
N ILE A 287 0.13 -6.94 -21.16
CA ILE A 287 0.14 -6.77 -19.70
C ILE A 287 -1.21 -6.19 -19.23
N MET A 288 -1.75 -5.19 -19.93
CA MET A 288 -3.08 -4.65 -19.63
C MET A 288 -4.19 -5.70 -19.78
N ASP A 289 -4.13 -6.57 -20.79
CA ASP A 289 -5.06 -7.70 -20.96
C ASP A 289 -5.05 -8.65 -19.74
N GLU A 290 -3.88 -8.90 -19.16
CA GLU A 290 -3.72 -9.71 -17.94
C GLU A 290 -4.32 -8.98 -16.71
N LEU A 291 -4.00 -7.69 -16.54
CA LEU A 291 -4.48 -6.88 -15.41
C LEU A 291 -6.01 -6.76 -15.37
N VAL A 292 -6.67 -6.56 -16.53
CA VAL A 292 -8.12 -6.44 -16.62
C VAL A 292 -8.84 -7.73 -16.18
N LYS A 293 -8.23 -8.89 -16.46
CA LYS A 293 -8.79 -10.20 -16.10
C LYS A 293 -8.48 -10.60 -14.66
N SER A 294 -7.54 -9.92 -14.01
CA SER A 294 -7.13 -10.25 -12.65
C SER A 294 -8.24 -10.02 -11.64
N LYS A 295 -8.32 -10.92 -10.66
CA LYS A 295 -9.20 -10.76 -9.48
C LYS A 295 -8.53 -9.93 -8.39
N ILE A 296 -7.22 -9.75 -8.45
CA ILE A 296 -6.40 -9.04 -7.46
C ILE A 296 -6.73 -7.54 -7.48
N MET A 297 -6.93 -6.94 -6.31
CA MET A 297 -7.31 -5.52 -6.21
C MET A 297 -6.20 -4.58 -6.65
N TYR A 298 -4.95 -4.91 -6.34
CA TYR A 298 -3.79 -4.15 -6.79
C TYR A 298 -3.72 -4.08 -8.33
N ASP A 299 -3.92 -5.19 -9.02
CA ASP A 299 -3.91 -5.22 -10.50
C ASP A 299 -5.01 -4.33 -11.11
N LYS A 300 -6.20 -4.35 -10.51
CA LYS A 300 -7.30 -3.46 -10.90
C LYS A 300 -6.97 -1.99 -10.66
N TYR A 301 -6.29 -1.69 -9.55
CA TYR A 301 -5.78 -0.36 -9.27
C TYR A 301 -4.76 0.08 -10.32
N LEU A 302 -3.77 -0.76 -10.65
CA LEU A 302 -2.79 -0.49 -11.70
C LEU A 302 -3.46 -0.24 -13.04
N MET A 303 -4.47 -1.04 -13.40
CA MET A 303 -5.23 -0.83 -14.62
C MET A 303 -5.89 0.56 -14.66
N LEU A 304 -6.47 1.03 -13.55
CA LEU A 304 -7.05 2.37 -13.47
C LEU A 304 -6.00 3.48 -13.57
N GLN A 305 -4.80 3.27 -13.03
CA GLN A 305 -3.68 4.21 -13.17
C GLN A 305 -3.21 4.27 -14.63
N LEU A 306 -3.06 3.12 -15.29
CA LEU A 306 -2.69 3.02 -16.70
C LEU A 306 -3.70 3.71 -17.62
N LEU A 307 -4.99 3.52 -17.39
CA LEU A 307 -6.03 4.23 -18.14
C LEU A 307 -5.97 5.75 -17.93
N GLY A 308 -5.60 6.20 -16.73
CA GLY A 308 -5.35 7.60 -16.42
C GLY A 308 -4.17 8.14 -17.22
N ASN A 309 -3.01 7.48 -17.11
CA ASN A 309 -1.80 7.87 -17.81
C ASN A 309 -2.02 7.93 -19.33
N LEU A 310 -2.63 6.90 -19.93
CA LEU A 310 -2.95 6.88 -21.37
C LEU A 310 -3.84 8.05 -21.82
N ASN A 311 -4.77 8.48 -20.96
CA ASN A 311 -5.65 9.61 -21.25
C ASN A 311 -4.91 10.94 -21.14
N GLU A 312 -4.07 11.12 -20.12
CA GLU A 312 -3.27 12.32 -19.88
C GLU A 312 -2.17 12.49 -20.95
N SER A 313 -1.49 11.41 -21.31
CA SER A 313 -0.44 11.36 -22.31
C SER A 313 -0.97 11.30 -23.76
N LYS A 314 -2.29 11.40 -23.96
CA LYS A 314 -2.97 11.39 -25.28
C LYS A 314 -2.68 10.15 -26.13
N ASN A 315 -2.42 8.99 -25.52
CA ASN A 315 -2.20 7.71 -26.21
C ASN A 315 -3.52 7.04 -26.64
N PHE A 316 -4.36 7.78 -27.39
CA PHE A 316 -5.73 7.40 -27.70
C PHE A 316 -5.84 6.13 -28.56
N LYS A 317 -4.86 5.86 -29.43
CA LYS A 317 -4.84 4.62 -30.24
C LYS A 317 -4.85 3.38 -29.35
N VAL A 318 -3.96 3.33 -28.36
CA VAL A 318 -3.85 2.24 -27.39
C VAL A 318 -5.10 2.18 -26.50
N LEU A 319 -5.52 3.35 -25.99
CA LEU A 319 -6.71 3.46 -25.14
C LEU A 319 -7.97 2.91 -25.84
N ASN A 320 -8.14 3.20 -27.14
CA ASN A 320 -9.27 2.71 -27.91
C ASN A 320 -9.16 1.21 -28.21
N LYS A 321 -7.95 0.69 -28.48
CA LYS A 321 -7.72 -0.76 -28.63
C LYS A 321 -8.18 -1.53 -27.39
N ILE A 322 -7.76 -1.10 -26.20
CA ILE A 322 -8.11 -1.81 -24.95
C ILE A 322 -9.60 -1.67 -24.60
N LYS A 323 -10.21 -0.50 -24.81
CA LYS A 323 -11.67 -0.30 -24.61
C LYS A 323 -12.52 -1.10 -25.58
N LYS A 324 -12.07 -1.29 -26.82
CA LYS A 324 -12.74 -2.17 -27.80
C LYS A 324 -12.69 -3.63 -27.37
N ARG A 325 -11.57 -4.09 -26.80
CA ARG A 325 -11.43 -5.45 -26.25
C ARG A 325 -12.27 -5.66 -24.99
N TYR A 326 -12.36 -4.65 -24.12
CA TYR A 326 -13.15 -4.70 -22.88
C TYR A 326 -14.11 -3.50 -22.77
N PRO A 327 -15.34 -3.63 -23.27
CA PRO A 327 -16.33 -2.54 -23.25
C PRO A 327 -16.66 -2.00 -21.85
N SER A 328 -16.40 -2.78 -20.79
CA SER A 328 -16.56 -2.33 -19.40
C SER A 328 -15.66 -1.14 -19.04
N LEU A 329 -14.51 -0.98 -19.73
CA LEU A 329 -13.55 0.11 -19.55
C LEU A 329 -13.93 1.40 -20.28
N SER A 330 -14.99 1.37 -21.10
CA SER A 330 -15.45 2.54 -21.86
C SER A 330 -16.15 3.58 -20.99
N ARG A 331 -16.49 3.25 -19.74
CA ARG A 331 -17.07 4.19 -18.77
C ARG A 331 -16.11 5.35 -18.49
N PRO A 332 -16.60 6.55 -18.13
CA PRO A 332 -15.74 7.64 -17.70
C PRO A 332 -14.80 7.23 -16.55
N LEU A 333 -13.52 7.59 -16.62
CA LEU A 333 -12.50 7.14 -15.67
C LEU A 333 -12.83 7.53 -14.23
N PHE A 334 -13.42 8.70 -14.00
CA PHE A 334 -13.84 9.13 -12.67
C PHE A 334 -14.89 8.19 -12.05
N GLN A 335 -15.85 7.69 -12.85
CA GLN A 335 -16.85 6.73 -12.37
C GLN A 335 -16.22 5.38 -12.05
N GLN A 336 -15.25 4.94 -12.87
CA GLN A 336 -14.51 3.70 -12.63
C GLN A 336 -13.71 3.78 -11.33
N LYS A 337 -12.96 4.88 -11.12
CA LYS A 337 -12.21 5.16 -9.89
C LYS A 337 -13.15 5.21 -8.67
N ARG A 338 -14.26 5.96 -8.76
CA ARG A 338 -15.26 6.03 -7.68
C ARG A 338 -15.80 4.64 -7.32
N ARG A 339 -16.21 3.85 -8.31
CA ARG A 339 -16.73 2.49 -8.07
C ARG A 339 -15.69 1.60 -7.41
N PHE A 340 -14.45 1.67 -7.86
CA PHE A 340 -13.35 0.88 -7.32
C PHE A 340 -13.08 1.19 -5.84
N TYR A 341 -12.89 2.47 -5.48
CA TYR A 341 -12.63 2.83 -4.08
C TYR A 341 -13.83 2.59 -3.16
N MET A 342 -15.06 2.75 -3.65
CA MET A 342 -16.26 2.37 -2.88
C MET A 342 -16.36 0.85 -2.66
N ASP A 343 -15.94 0.03 -3.63
CA ASP A 343 -15.90 -1.43 -3.50
C ASP A 343 -14.88 -1.84 -2.41
N LEU A 344 -13.68 -1.24 -2.42
CA LEU A 344 -12.66 -1.43 -1.40
C LEU A 344 -13.19 -1.08 0.01
N LEU A 345 -13.81 0.09 0.17
CA LEU A 345 -14.45 0.48 1.43
C LEU A 345 -15.48 -0.57 1.86
N SER A 346 -16.38 -0.97 0.97
CA SER A 346 -17.45 -1.91 1.31
C SER A 346 -16.93 -3.27 1.81
N LYS A 347 -15.74 -3.67 1.37
CA LYS A 347 -15.03 -4.89 1.79
C LYS A 347 -14.20 -4.69 3.05
N GLY A 348 -13.96 -3.45 3.43
CA GLY A 348 -13.09 -3.09 4.54
C GLY A 348 -11.60 -3.19 4.19
N GLU A 349 -11.27 -3.10 2.91
CA GLU A 349 -9.90 -3.16 2.41
C GLU A 349 -9.35 -1.75 2.25
N VAL A 350 -8.12 -1.51 2.73
CA VAL A 350 -7.37 -0.24 2.55
C VAL A 350 -8.22 1.01 2.78
N VAL A 351 -8.92 1.04 3.92
CA VAL A 351 -10.01 2.00 4.19
C VAL A 351 -9.52 3.45 4.09
N ASP A 352 -8.44 3.79 4.76
CA ASP A 352 -7.96 5.19 4.82
C ASP A 352 -7.49 5.67 3.44
N PHE A 353 -6.80 4.80 2.70
CA PHE A 353 -6.42 5.07 1.32
C PHE A 353 -7.66 5.29 0.43
N SER A 354 -8.67 4.44 0.55
CA SER A 354 -9.89 4.54 -0.24
C SER A 354 -10.67 5.83 0.08
N ILE A 355 -10.76 6.21 1.36
CA ILE A 355 -11.34 7.49 1.80
C ILE A 355 -10.57 8.65 1.16
N TYR A 356 -9.24 8.67 1.32
CA TYR A 356 -8.38 9.72 0.80
C TYR A 356 -8.56 9.90 -0.71
N GLN A 357 -8.54 8.80 -1.47
CA GLN A 357 -8.71 8.85 -2.92
C GLN A 357 -10.10 9.31 -3.34
N LEU A 358 -11.16 8.91 -2.62
CA LEU A 358 -12.51 9.38 -2.91
C LEU A 358 -12.67 10.89 -2.62
N LEU A 359 -12.08 11.40 -1.55
CA LEU A 359 -12.03 12.84 -1.26
C LEU A 359 -11.30 13.61 -2.37
N ARG A 360 -10.19 13.05 -2.88
CA ARG A 360 -9.45 13.66 -4.01
C ARG A 360 -10.24 13.75 -5.31
N LEU A 361 -11.27 12.92 -5.50
CA LEU A 361 -12.14 13.02 -6.68
C LEU A 361 -13.08 14.24 -6.63
N LYS A 362 -13.13 14.99 -5.50
CA LYS A 362 -13.94 16.22 -5.31
C LYS A 362 -15.43 16.03 -5.63
N ASP A 363 -16.00 14.91 -5.21
CA ASP A 363 -17.41 14.57 -5.43
C ASP A 363 -18.22 14.76 -4.13
N ILE A 364 -19.01 15.84 -4.08
CA ILE A 364 -19.81 16.28 -2.92
C ILE A 364 -20.79 15.19 -2.45
N VAL A 365 -21.28 14.32 -3.35
CA VAL A 365 -22.22 13.25 -2.98
C VAL A 365 -21.51 12.16 -2.17
N VAL A 366 -20.23 11.93 -2.45
CA VAL A 366 -19.40 10.91 -1.80
C VAL A 366 -18.98 11.37 -0.41
N GLU A 367 -18.85 12.67 -0.17
CA GLU A 367 -18.50 13.24 1.15
C GLU A 367 -19.45 12.76 2.25
N LYS A 368 -20.77 12.69 1.97
CA LYS A 368 -21.77 12.22 2.96
C LYS A 368 -21.59 10.74 3.35
N ASP A 369 -21.25 9.88 2.39
CA ASP A 369 -21.02 8.46 2.64
C ASP A 369 -19.67 8.22 3.31
N ILE A 370 -18.63 8.97 2.92
CA ILE A 370 -17.28 8.91 3.49
C ILE A 370 -17.27 9.29 4.96
N LEU A 371 -18.02 10.32 5.35
CA LEU A 371 -18.03 10.79 6.74
C LEU A 371 -18.42 9.70 7.74
N TRP A 372 -19.34 8.80 7.35
CA TRP A 372 -19.67 7.64 8.17
C TRP A 372 -18.52 6.64 8.33
N TRP A 373 -17.67 6.51 7.31
CA TRP A 373 -16.45 5.72 7.42
C TRP A 373 -15.41 6.38 8.33
N VAL A 374 -15.30 7.70 8.32
CA VAL A 374 -14.37 8.45 9.19
C VAL A 374 -14.86 8.48 10.64
N THR A 375 -16.18 8.44 10.87
CA THR A 375 -16.78 8.56 12.22
C THR A 375 -16.56 7.32 13.10
N PHE A 376 -16.48 6.12 12.50
CA PHE A 376 -16.28 4.85 13.21
C PHE A 376 -14.90 4.29 12.93
#